data_AF-A0A0Q8X7C7-F1
#
_entry.id   AF-A0A0Q8X7C7-F1
#
_cell.length_a   1.000
_cell.length_b   1.000
_cell.length_c   1.000
_cell.angle_alpha   90.00
_cell.angle_beta   90.00
_cell.angle_gamma   90.00
#
_symmetry.space_group_name_H-M   'P 1'
#
loop_
_entity.id
_entity.type
_entity.pdbx_description
1 polymer ?
#
loop_
_entity_poly.entity_id
_entity_poly.type
_entity_poly.pdbx_seq_one_letter_code
_entity_poly.pdbx_strand_id
1 'polypeptide(L)'
;MTEPPEQRRLQGSEYVDDDGSADPALAAALIGYDDGTASYPEVLGVLAGARLLVPVVALLGEVEVGDDGLARDKSSDMAAVLLTGADGRLALLAFSAMSTLAGWDPQARPVPVRADLAAQTAVQEGADALVVDLAGPRRFVLSGDDLHRIAAGWRPVRVDDGDWAWLGSTDESAGD
;
A
#
# COMPACT_ATOMS: atom_id res chain seq x y z
N MET A 1 26.53 32.17 -17.62
CA MET A 1 27.04 30.83 -17.26
C MET A 1 25.92 30.18 -16.48
N THR A 2 25.09 29.39 -17.15
CA THR A 2 23.84 28.84 -16.60
C THR A 2 24.18 27.54 -15.89
N GLU A 3 23.86 27.44 -14.60
CA GLU A 3 24.09 26.24 -13.80
C GLU A 3 23.27 25.06 -14.36
N PRO A 4 23.85 23.84 -14.43
CA PRO A 4 23.11 22.66 -14.87
C PRO A 4 22.10 22.25 -13.78
N PRO A 5 20.94 21.70 -14.14
CA PRO A 5 19.93 21.26 -13.18
C PRO A 5 20.49 20.13 -12.30
N GLU A 6 20.22 20.21 -11.00
CA GLU A 6 20.58 19.20 -10.02
C GLU A 6 20.08 17.83 -10.48
N GLN A 7 21.02 16.94 -10.80
CA GLN A 7 20.71 15.55 -11.07
C GLN A 7 20.11 14.96 -9.80
N ARG A 8 18.79 14.74 -9.81
CA ARG A 8 18.11 13.89 -8.83
C ARG A 8 18.82 12.54 -8.84
N ARG A 9 19.72 12.33 -7.89
CA ARG A 9 20.34 11.04 -7.63
C ARG A 9 19.21 10.08 -7.33
N LEU A 10 18.98 9.14 -8.25
CA LEU A 10 18.15 7.97 -8.00
C LEU A 10 18.79 7.26 -6.81
N GLN A 11 18.23 7.46 -5.62
CA GLN A 11 18.53 6.61 -4.48
C GLN A 11 18.03 5.21 -4.88
N GLY A 12 18.89 4.20 -4.75
CA GLY A 12 18.49 2.82 -5.05
C GLY A 12 17.28 2.41 -4.19
N SER A 13 16.48 1.47 -4.67
CA SER A 13 15.37 0.89 -3.90
C SER A 13 15.88 0.42 -2.54
N GLU A 14 15.16 0.69 -1.45
CA GLU A 14 15.47 0.16 -0.11
C GLU A 14 15.33 -1.38 -0.02
N TYR A 15 14.79 -2.00 -1.08
CA TYR A 15 14.41 -3.42 -1.15
C TYR A 15 15.24 -4.24 -2.15
N VAL A 16 16.51 -3.90 -2.37
CA VAL A 16 17.39 -4.63 -3.33
C VAL A 16 17.48 -6.13 -3.03
N ASP A 17 17.45 -6.51 -1.76
CA ASP A 17 17.54 -7.90 -1.28
C ASP A 17 16.18 -8.48 -0.85
N ASP A 18 15.07 -7.86 -1.25
CA ASP A 18 13.72 -8.38 -0.97
C ASP A 18 13.46 -9.67 -1.75
N ASP A 19 13.37 -10.78 -1.02
CA ASP A 19 13.08 -12.11 -1.56
C ASP A 19 11.58 -12.32 -1.87
N GLY A 20 10.75 -11.31 -1.59
CA GLY A 20 9.32 -11.31 -1.84
C GLY A 20 8.52 -12.14 -0.83
N SER A 21 9.14 -12.68 0.22
CA SER A 21 8.43 -13.32 1.32
C SER A 21 7.73 -12.29 2.21
N ALA A 22 6.68 -12.73 2.91
CA ALA A 22 6.03 -11.88 3.92
C ALA A 22 6.95 -11.73 5.13
N ASP A 23 6.89 -10.57 5.77
CA ASP A 23 7.47 -10.39 7.10
C ASP A 23 6.92 -11.50 8.03
N PRO A 24 7.78 -12.31 8.67
CA PRO A 24 7.33 -13.39 9.55
C PRO A 24 6.40 -12.95 10.68
N ALA A 25 6.61 -11.74 11.21
CA ALA A 25 5.75 -11.18 12.25
C ALA A 25 4.38 -10.82 11.66
N LEU A 26 4.33 -10.23 10.46
CA LEU A 26 3.06 -9.91 9.81
C LEU A 26 2.29 -11.19 9.46
N ALA A 27 2.98 -12.19 8.91
CA ALA A 27 2.39 -13.49 8.61
C ALA A 27 1.79 -14.14 9.87
N ALA A 28 2.51 -14.14 10.98
CA ALA A 28 2.02 -14.66 12.26
C ALA A 28 0.81 -13.87 12.79
N ALA A 29 0.83 -12.54 12.69
CA ALA A 29 -0.29 -11.70 13.13
C ALA A 29 -1.55 -11.93 12.29
N LEU A 30 -1.41 -12.07 10.96
CA LEU A 30 -2.54 -12.35 10.06
C LEU A 30 -3.15 -13.75 10.32
N ILE A 31 -2.32 -14.75 10.60
CA ILE A 31 -2.78 -16.07 11.03
C ILE A 31 -3.54 -15.95 12.36
N GLY A 32 -2.94 -15.29 13.34
CA GLY A 32 -3.57 -15.11 14.65
C GLY A 32 -4.90 -14.38 14.58
N TYR A 33 -5.03 -13.37 13.70
CA TYR A 33 -6.27 -12.62 13.52
C TYR A 33 -7.38 -13.46 12.89
N ASP A 34 -7.08 -14.25 11.86
CA ASP A 34 -8.06 -15.15 11.24
C ASP A 34 -8.49 -16.27 12.20
N ASP A 35 -7.56 -16.76 13.02
CA ASP A 35 -7.83 -17.79 14.03
C ASP A 35 -8.46 -17.21 15.32
N GLY A 36 -8.63 -15.88 15.42
CA GLY A 36 -9.21 -15.17 16.58
C GLY A 36 -8.32 -15.13 17.82
N THR A 37 -7.03 -15.38 17.67
CA THR A 37 -6.01 -15.37 18.74
C THR A 37 -5.17 -14.09 18.79
N ALA A 38 -5.24 -13.26 17.74
CA ALA A 38 -4.70 -11.91 17.73
C ALA A 38 -5.83 -10.90 17.50
N SER A 39 -5.74 -9.77 18.18
CA SER A 39 -6.64 -8.63 18.05
C SER A 39 -6.25 -7.75 16.85
N TYR A 40 -7.22 -6.97 16.37
CA TYR A 40 -6.98 -6.04 15.27
C TYR A 40 -5.82 -5.04 15.53
N PRO A 41 -5.69 -4.42 16.72
CA PRO A 41 -4.55 -3.54 17.02
C PRO A 41 -3.19 -4.27 17.02
N GLU A 42 -3.14 -5.56 17.38
CA GLU A 42 -1.91 -6.35 17.29
C GLU A 42 -1.45 -6.49 15.83
N VAL A 43 -2.39 -6.75 14.92
CA VAL A 43 -2.08 -6.79 13.47
C VAL A 43 -1.61 -5.42 13.00
N LEU A 44 -2.30 -4.34 13.39
CA LEU A 44 -1.90 -2.98 12.99
C LEU A 44 -0.50 -2.60 13.48
N GLY A 45 -0.13 -3.03 14.70
CA GLY A 45 1.19 -2.73 15.26
C GLY A 45 2.33 -3.32 14.46
N VAL A 46 2.11 -4.53 13.94
CA VAL A 46 3.09 -5.19 13.06
C VAL A 46 3.01 -4.65 11.63
N LEU A 47 1.80 -4.46 11.11
CA LEU A 47 1.56 -3.96 9.75
C LEU A 47 2.21 -2.59 9.54
N ALA A 48 2.13 -1.68 10.51
CA ALA A 48 2.63 -0.30 10.39
C ALA A 48 4.11 -0.20 9.97
N GLY A 49 4.93 -1.20 10.34
CA GLY A 49 6.36 -1.27 9.97
C GLY A 49 6.68 -2.24 8.84
N ALA A 50 5.70 -3.00 8.36
CA ALA A 50 5.93 -4.06 7.39
C ALA A 50 6.07 -3.51 5.96
N ARG A 51 6.83 -4.24 5.14
CA ARG A 51 6.82 -4.09 3.69
C ARG A 51 5.55 -4.74 3.12
N LEU A 52 4.85 -4.00 2.26
CA LEU A 52 3.77 -4.48 1.40
C LEU A 52 4.20 -4.42 -0.07
N LEU A 53 3.53 -5.18 -0.93
CA LEU A 53 3.66 -5.13 -2.38
C LEU A 53 2.39 -4.50 -2.94
N VAL A 54 2.48 -3.29 -3.47
CA VAL A 54 1.38 -2.68 -4.22
C VAL A 54 1.47 -3.18 -5.66
N PRO A 55 0.45 -3.85 -6.20
CA PRO A 55 0.46 -4.31 -7.58
C PRO A 55 0.27 -3.11 -8.52
N VAL A 56 1.07 -3.07 -9.58
CA VAL A 56 0.92 -2.12 -10.68
C VAL A 56 0.63 -2.88 -11.97
N VAL A 57 -0.43 -2.46 -12.67
CA VAL A 57 -0.91 -3.08 -13.90
C VAL A 57 -0.99 -2.07 -15.05
N ALA A 58 -0.91 -2.56 -16.28
CA ALA A 58 -0.99 -1.72 -17.46
C ALA A 58 -2.44 -1.33 -17.70
N LEU A 59 -2.70 -0.03 -17.72
CA LEU A 59 -3.92 0.53 -18.27
C LEU A 59 -3.74 0.62 -19.79
N LEU A 60 -4.70 0.09 -20.53
CA LEU A 60 -4.82 0.37 -21.95
C LEU A 60 -5.33 1.81 -22.08
N GLY A 61 -4.49 2.72 -22.58
CA GLY A 61 -4.88 4.10 -22.81
C GLY A 61 -6.04 4.24 -23.80
N GLU A 62 -6.81 5.31 -23.69
CA GLU A 62 -7.82 5.67 -24.70
C GLU A 62 -7.11 6.02 -26.03
N VAL A 63 -7.65 5.52 -27.14
CA VAL A 63 -7.13 5.83 -28.48
C VAL A 63 -7.60 7.23 -28.86
N GLU A 64 -6.71 8.22 -28.84
CA GLU A 64 -6.96 9.49 -29.54
C GLU A 64 -6.82 9.25 -31.05
N VAL A 65 -7.91 9.45 -31.78
CA VAL A 65 -7.90 9.51 -33.25
C VAL A 65 -7.43 10.90 -33.64
N GLY A 66 -6.19 11.01 -34.12
CA GLY A 66 -5.70 12.26 -34.71
C GLY A 66 -6.46 12.63 -35.98
N ASP A 67 -6.50 13.92 -36.31
CA ASP A 67 -7.12 14.47 -37.54
C ASP A 67 -6.58 13.86 -38.85
N ASP A 68 -5.51 13.07 -38.80
CA ASP A 68 -4.92 12.32 -39.92
C ASP A 68 -5.47 10.89 -40.10
N GLY A 69 -6.40 10.46 -39.25
CA GLY A 69 -7.01 9.11 -39.29
C GLY A 69 -6.05 7.98 -38.91
N LEU A 70 -4.87 8.31 -38.37
CA LEU A 70 -3.88 7.33 -37.94
C LEU A 70 -4.02 7.13 -36.42
N ALA A 71 -4.45 5.93 -36.01
CA ALA A 71 -4.39 5.53 -34.61
C ALA A 71 -2.93 5.48 -34.16
N ARG A 72 -2.50 6.44 -33.34
CA ARG A 72 -1.23 6.35 -32.61
C ARG A 72 -1.54 5.84 -31.22
N ASP A 73 -1.39 4.53 -31.06
CA ASP A 73 -1.50 3.87 -29.77
C ASP A 73 -0.12 3.80 -29.08
N LYS A 74 -0.17 3.74 -27.73
CA LYS A 74 0.86 3.37 -26.75
C LYS A 74 1.51 4.48 -25.91
N SER A 75 0.72 5.14 -25.07
CA SER A 75 1.17 5.31 -23.67
C SER A 75 0.68 4.10 -22.88
N SER A 76 1.60 3.31 -22.33
CA SER A 76 1.26 2.29 -21.33
C SER A 76 1.36 2.94 -19.96
N ASP A 77 0.25 3.49 -19.49
CA ASP A 77 0.17 4.04 -18.14
C ASP A 77 0.12 2.89 -17.15
N MET A 78 1.02 2.94 -16.17
CA MET A 78 1.16 1.94 -15.12
C MET A 78 0.48 2.50 -13.87
N ALA A 79 -0.57 1.84 -13.37
CA ALA A 79 -1.32 2.32 -12.21
C ALA A 79 -1.38 1.30 -11.09
N ALA A 80 -1.38 1.79 -9.85
CA ALA A 80 -1.72 0.99 -8.70
C ALA A 80 -3.18 0.52 -8.80
N VAL A 81 -3.46 -0.67 -8.28
CA VAL A 81 -4.80 -1.27 -8.42
C VAL A 81 -5.73 -0.76 -7.32
N LEU A 82 -6.81 -0.11 -7.73
CA LEU A 82 -7.95 0.23 -6.88
C LEU A 82 -9.10 -0.75 -7.13
N LEU A 83 -9.68 -1.25 -6.05
CA LEU A 83 -10.88 -2.07 -6.05
C LEU A 83 -12.09 -1.18 -5.74
N THR A 84 -13.22 -1.46 -6.37
CA THR A 84 -14.50 -0.85 -5.99
C THR A 84 -15.31 -1.88 -5.20
N GLY A 85 -15.60 -1.57 -3.94
CA GLY A 85 -16.46 -2.36 -3.08
C GLY A 85 -17.92 -2.36 -3.57
N ALA A 86 -18.72 -3.30 -3.08
CA ALA A 86 -20.15 -3.37 -3.39
C ALA A 86 -20.93 -2.13 -2.89
N ASP A 87 -20.36 -1.41 -1.94
CA ASP A 87 -20.85 -0.13 -1.40
C ASP A 87 -20.35 1.09 -2.21
N GLY A 88 -19.62 0.87 -3.31
CA GLY A 88 -19.10 1.91 -4.19
C GLY A 88 -17.82 2.58 -3.69
N ARG A 89 -17.34 2.22 -2.49
CA ARG A 89 -16.10 2.77 -1.93
C ARG A 89 -14.87 2.16 -2.58
N LEU A 90 -13.81 2.95 -2.66
CA LEU A 90 -12.54 2.52 -3.25
C LEU A 90 -11.64 1.89 -2.18
N ALA A 91 -10.85 0.90 -2.57
CA ALA A 91 -9.82 0.31 -1.73
C ALA A 91 -8.53 0.11 -2.53
N LEU A 92 -7.39 0.55 -2.00
CA LEU A 92 -6.10 0.21 -2.57
C LEU A 92 -5.79 -1.27 -2.28
N LEU A 93 -5.35 -2.00 -3.29
CA LEU A 93 -4.92 -3.39 -3.13
C LEU A 93 -3.43 -3.45 -2.77
N ALA A 94 -3.07 -4.32 -1.82
CA ALA A 94 -1.70 -4.62 -1.48
C ALA A 94 -1.54 -6.10 -1.05
N PHE A 95 -0.31 -6.58 -1.03
CA PHE A 95 0.03 -7.96 -0.69
C PHE A 95 1.19 -8.04 0.29
N SER A 96 1.12 -9.00 1.22
CA SER A 96 2.20 -9.28 2.15
C SER A 96 3.34 -10.05 1.48
N ALA A 97 3.05 -10.89 0.48
CA ALA A 97 4.06 -11.71 -0.21
C ALA A 97 3.84 -11.81 -1.73
N MET A 98 4.91 -12.10 -2.47
CA MET A 98 4.88 -12.38 -3.90
C MET A 98 3.98 -13.56 -4.25
N SER A 99 3.92 -14.59 -3.40
CA SER A 99 3.04 -15.76 -3.63
C SER A 99 1.55 -15.38 -3.60
N THR A 100 1.16 -14.48 -2.68
CA THR A 100 -0.22 -13.98 -2.59
C THR A 100 -0.57 -13.04 -3.74
N LEU A 101 0.36 -12.18 -4.17
CA LEU A 101 0.21 -11.32 -5.34
C LEU A 101 0.06 -12.15 -6.61
N ALA A 102 0.95 -13.11 -6.83
CA ALA A 102 0.92 -13.98 -8.01
C ALA A 102 -0.32 -14.88 -8.04
N GLY A 103 -0.86 -15.24 -6.88
CA GLY A 103 -2.15 -15.93 -6.76
C GLY A 103 -3.34 -15.08 -7.17
N TRP A 104 -3.24 -13.75 -7.05
CA TRP A 104 -4.24 -12.80 -7.54
C TRP A 104 -4.07 -12.48 -9.03
N ASP A 105 -2.90 -12.01 -9.43
CA ASP A 105 -2.55 -11.73 -10.83
C ASP A 105 -1.05 -11.96 -11.07
N PRO A 106 -0.66 -13.02 -11.80
CA PRO A 106 0.74 -13.32 -12.09
C PRO A 106 1.41 -12.34 -13.06
N GLN A 107 0.66 -11.44 -13.71
CA GLN A 107 1.19 -10.41 -14.61
C GLN A 107 1.39 -9.05 -13.93
N ALA A 108 0.85 -8.88 -12.72
CA ALA A 108 1.02 -7.65 -11.95
C ALA A 108 2.49 -7.43 -11.57
N ARG A 109 2.96 -6.19 -11.68
CA ARG A 109 4.31 -5.81 -11.29
C ARG A 109 4.31 -5.42 -9.81
N PRO A 110 5.12 -6.06 -8.95
CA PRO A 110 5.19 -5.71 -7.54
C PRO A 110 5.96 -4.40 -7.35
N VAL A 111 5.40 -3.49 -6.56
CA VAL A 111 6.12 -2.33 -6.03
C VAL A 111 6.21 -2.47 -4.51
N PRO A 112 7.40 -2.83 -3.97
CA PRO A 112 7.59 -2.93 -2.54
C PRO A 112 7.60 -1.53 -1.91
N VAL A 113 6.76 -1.35 -0.89
CA VAL A 113 6.64 -0.10 -0.11
C VAL A 113 6.39 -0.43 1.35
N ARG A 114 6.74 0.48 2.25
CA ARG A 114 6.26 0.42 3.63
C ARG A 114 4.74 0.60 3.70
N ALA A 115 4.10 0.00 4.70
CA ALA A 115 2.65 0.07 4.86
C ALA A 115 2.10 1.50 5.08
N ASP A 116 2.87 2.38 5.73
CA ASP A 116 2.52 3.80 5.87
C ASP A 116 2.45 4.51 4.51
N LEU A 117 3.42 4.25 3.62
CA LEU A 117 3.40 4.75 2.25
C LEU A 117 2.25 4.17 1.43
N ALA A 118 1.96 2.87 1.58
CA ALA A 118 0.78 2.27 0.93
C ALA A 118 -0.53 2.93 1.41
N ALA A 119 -0.65 3.20 2.71
CA ALA A 119 -1.80 3.91 3.27
C ALA A 119 -1.87 5.37 2.77
N GLN A 120 -0.74 6.07 2.63
CA GLN A 120 -0.70 7.41 2.03
C GLN A 120 -1.18 7.38 0.58
N THR A 121 -0.74 6.42 -0.23
CA THR A 121 -1.23 6.23 -1.59
C THR A 121 -2.73 5.99 -1.61
N ALA A 122 -3.25 5.12 -0.72
CA ALA A 122 -4.69 4.88 -0.63
C ALA A 122 -5.46 6.19 -0.37
N VAL A 123 -5.02 7.00 0.60
CA VAL A 123 -5.64 8.29 0.90
C VAL A 123 -5.54 9.27 -0.27
N GLN A 124 -4.40 9.34 -0.95
CA GLN A 124 -4.19 10.23 -2.11
C GLN A 124 -5.08 9.86 -3.31
N GLU A 125 -5.31 8.57 -3.52
CA GLU A 125 -6.20 8.03 -4.55
C GLU A 125 -7.69 8.09 -4.16
N GLY A 126 -8.02 8.64 -2.98
CA GLY A 126 -9.40 8.73 -2.49
C GLY A 126 -9.99 7.38 -2.07
N ALA A 127 -9.15 6.39 -1.75
CA ALA A 127 -9.57 5.10 -1.24
C ALA A 127 -9.90 5.16 0.26
N ASP A 128 -11.01 4.51 0.64
CA ASP A 128 -11.48 4.40 2.02
C ASP A 128 -10.79 3.26 2.79
N ALA A 129 -10.06 2.40 2.07
CA ALA A 129 -9.41 1.23 2.64
C ALA A 129 -8.12 0.83 1.92
N LEU A 130 -7.27 0.11 2.64
CA LEU A 130 -6.18 -0.71 2.12
C LEU A 130 -6.54 -2.17 2.39
N VAL A 131 -6.65 -2.97 1.32
CA VAL A 131 -6.96 -4.40 1.38
C VAL A 131 -5.68 -5.19 1.17
N VAL A 132 -5.31 -6.01 2.14
CA VAL A 132 -4.13 -6.86 2.12
C VAL A 132 -4.52 -8.31 1.86
N ASP A 133 -3.81 -8.96 0.93
CA ASP A 133 -3.89 -10.39 0.61
C ASP A 133 -5.28 -10.87 0.14
N LEU A 134 -5.88 -10.14 -0.81
CA LEU A 134 -7.21 -10.46 -1.36
C LEU A 134 -7.35 -11.91 -1.86
N ALA A 135 -6.30 -12.46 -2.48
CA ALA A 135 -6.26 -13.84 -2.98
C ALA A 135 -5.53 -14.82 -2.03
N GLY A 136 -5.00 -14.33 -0.91
CA GLY A 136 -4.33 -15.14 0.10
C GLY A 136 -5.33 -15.79 1.06
N PRO A 137 -4.88 -16.77 1.86
CA PRO A 137 -5.75 -17.44 2.83
C PRO A 137 -6.20 -16.53 3.98
N ARG A 138 -5.62 -15.33 4.13
CA ARG A 138 -5.77 -14.44 5.28
C ARG A 138 -5.88 -13.00 4.80
N ARG A 139 -7.10 -12.56 4.48
CA ARG A 139 -7.37 -11.18 4.07
C ARG A 139 -7.39 -10.25 5.28
N PHE A 140 -6.84 -9.05 5.13
CA PHE A 140 -6.91 -7.99 6.14
C PHE A 140 -7.33 -6.66 5.51
N VAL A 141 -8.07 -5.85 6.27
CA VAL A 141 -8.56 -4.55 5.79
C VAL A 141 -8.22 -3.49 6.82
N LEU A 142 -7.42 -2.51 6.40
CA LEU A 142 -7.16 -1.28 7.12
C LEU A 142 -8.08 -0.19 6.54
N SER A 143 -8.90 0.46 7.37
CA SER A 143 -9.89 1.43 6.88
C SER A 143 -10.19 2.52 7.91
N GLY A 144 -10.92 3.56 7.50
CA GLY A 144 -11.40 4.61 8.39
C GLY A 144 -10.27 5.42 9.04
N ASP A 145 -10.42 5.79 10.31
CA ASP A 145 -9.43 6.60 11.02
C ASP A 145 -8.06 5.92 11.11
N ASP A 146 -8.02 4.58 11.20
CA ASP A 146 -6.76 3.86 11.33
C ASP A 146 -5.95 3.93 10.03
N LEU A 147 -6.61 3.90 8.87
CA LEU A 147 -5.94 4.12 7.58
C LEU A 147 -5.25 5.50 7.58
N HIS A 148 -5.96 6.53 8.03
CA HIS A 148 -5.42 7.89 8.09
C HIS A 148 -4.29 8.02 9.12
N ARG A 149 -4.40 7.37 10.28
CA ARG A 149 -3.34 7.33 11.30
C ARG A 149 -2.07 6.67 10.76
N ILE A 150 -2.20 5.49 10.16
CA ILE A 150 -1.08 4.77 9.55
C ILE A 150 -0.47 5.60 8.41
N ALA A 151 -1.30 6.22 7.55
CA ALA A 151 -0.83 7.12 6.51
C ALA A 151 -0.03 8.30 7.08
N ALA A 152 -0.45 8.85 8.21
CA ALA A 152 0.25 9.91 8.93
C ALA A 152 1.45 9.41 9.78
N GLY A 153 1.85 8.14 9.66
CA GLY A 153 3.02 7.57 10.34
C GLY A 153 2.79 7.26 11.83
N TRP A 154 1.55 7.28 12.30
CA TRP A 154 1.22 6.81 13.64
C TRP A 154 1.29 5.29 13.69
N ARG A 155 1.67 4.75 14.84
CA ARG A 155 1.66 3.31 15.09
C ARG A 155 0.92 3.00 16.39
N PRO A 156 0.15 1.90 16.44
CA PRO A 156 -0.44 1.48 17.70
C PRO A 156 0.66 0.89 18.60
N VAL A 157 0.57 1.16 19.88
CA VAL A 157 1.48 0.68 20.93
C VAL A 157 0.66 0.12 22.07
N ARG A 158 1.19 -0.93 22.71
CA ARG A 158 0.58 -1.50 23.90
C ARG A 158 1.06 -0.74 25.13
N VAL A 159 0.14 -0.35 26.00
CA VAL A 159 0.42 0.30 27.28
C VAL A 159 0.38 -0.71 28.44
N ASP A 160 0.92 -0.32 29.61
CA ASP A 160 1.18 -1.23 30.74
C ASP A 160 -0.07 -1.92 31.31
N ASP A 161 -1.24 -1.28 31.18
CA ASP A 161 -2.53 -1.84 31.60
C ASP A 161 -3.10 -2.87 30.60
N GLY A 162 -2.41 -3.07 29.47
CA GLY A 162 -2.77 -4.02 28.43
C GLY A 162 -3.59 -3.43 27.29
N ASP A 163 -4.01 -2.16 27.40
CA ASP A 163 -4.76 -1.45 26.36
C ASP A 163 -3.86 -0.99 25.20
N TRP A 164 -4.49 -0.43 24.16
CA TRP A 164 -3.82 0.09 22.97
C TRP A 164 -3.91 1.62 22.92
N ALA A 165 -2.78 2.25 22.64
CA ALA A 165 -2.65 3.67 22.38
C ALA A 165 -1.99 3.91 21.02
N TRP A 166 -2.01 5.16 20.54
CA TRP A 166 -1.33 5.56 19.31
C TRP A 166 -0.08 6.38 19.63
N LEU A 167 1.03 6.06 18.97
CA LEU A 167 2.28 6.80 19.05
C LEU A 167 2.62 7.38 17.67
N GLY A 168 2.68 8.69 17.58
CA GLY A 168 3.01 9.45 16.37
C GLY A 168 3.48 10.86 16.72
N SER A 169 3.94 11.60 15.71
CA SER A 169 4.26 13.01 15.87
C SER A 169 3.03 13.84 15.50
N THR A 170 2.60 14.73 16.40
CA THR A 170 1.74 15.86 16.04
C THR A 170 2.65 16.91 15.44
N ASP A 171 3.02 16.80 14.17
CA ASP A 171 3.75 17.89 13.52
C ASP A 171 2.77 19.06 13.35
N GLU A 172 2.72 19.94 14.34
CA GLU A 172 1.94 21.17 14.39
C GLU A 172 2.66 22.29 13.60
N SER A 173 3.17 21.95 12.41
CA SER A 173 3.88 22.87 11.52
C SER A 173 2.97 23.35 10.39
N ALA A 174 1.80 23.90 10.74
CA ALA A 174 0.93 24.65 9.83
C ALA A 174 0.14 25.70 10.64
N GLY A 175 0.84 26.77 11.04
CA GLY A 175 0.23 27.87 11.78
C GLY A 175 1.21 28.97 12.17
N ASP A 176 1.71 29.70 11.16
CA ASP A 176 1.98 31.16 11.26
C ASP A 176 1.82 31.79 9.87
#